data_AF-A0A0M3HP83-F1
#
_entry.id   AF-A0A0M3HP83-F1
#
_cell.length_a   1.000
_cell.length_b   1.000
_cell.length_c   1.000
_cell.angle_alpha   90.00
_cell.angle_beta   90.00
_cell.angle_gamma   90.00
#
_symmetry.space_group_name_H-M   'P 1'
#
loop_
_entity.id
_entity.type
_entity.pdbx_description
1 polymer ?
#
loop_
_entity_poly.entity_id
_entity_poly.type
_entity_poly.pdbx_seq_one_letter_code
_entity_poly.pdbx_strand_id
1 'polypeptide(L)'
;MFSCSLLVSIQSAKKGISKKAKDPNAPKRAMSAFFFWMQENRDRLKKPGMGVADVAKAAGAEWAKLSDKSKWEKKAEEDKKRYERDLVAYKEGLKNAD
;
A
#
# COMPACT_ATOMS: atom_id res chain seq x y z
N MET A 1 31.72 -8.41 35.15
CA MET A 1 31.99 -7.22 34.33
C MET A 1 31.99 -7.66 32.87
N PHE A 2 31.07 -7.08 32.09
CA PHE A 2 31.08 -6.83 30.63
C PHE A 2 31.96 -7.75 29.77
N SER A 3 31.43 -8.53 28.84
CA SER A 3 30.78 -7.96 27.66
C SER A 3 30.09 -9.08 26.88
N CYS A 4 28.76 -9.01 26.77
CA CYS A 4 28.01 -9.69 25.73
C CYS A 4 28.42 -9.02 24.41
N SER A 5 29.46 -9.55 23.76
CA SER A 5 29.90 -9.06 22.46
C SER A 5 28.88 -9.46 21.40
N LEU A 6 27.92 -8.56 21.24
CA LEU A 6 27.33 -8.11 20.00
C LEU A 6 27.93 -8.76 18.74
N LEU A 7 27.20 -9.71 18.17
CA LEU A 7 27.25 -10.00 16.74
C LEU A 7 25.81 -10.04 16.22
N VAL A 8 25.18 -8.88 16.19
CA VAL A 8 23.97 -8.63 15.41
C VAL A 8 24.41 -8.57 13.94
N SER A 9 24.46 -9.72 13.28
CA SER A 9 24.45 -9.80 11.82
C SER A 9 23.03 -10.08 11.35
N ILE A 10 22.18 -9.05 11.35
CA ILE A 10 20.89 -9.09 10.66
C ILE A 10 21.14 -8.67 9.21
N GLN A 11 21.55 -9.62 8.37
CA GLN A 11 21.53 -9.45 6.92
C GLN A 11 20.08 -9.60 6.44
N SER A 12 19.41 -8.47 6.25
CA SER A 12 18.06 -8.41 5.69
C SER A 12 18.10 -8.76 4.20
N ALA A 13 17.80 -10.02 3.87
CA ALA A 13 17.66 -10.49 2.50
C ALA A 13 16.44 -9.85 1.81
N LYS A 14 16.66 -8.94 0.86
CA LYS A 14 15.62 -8.44 -0.06
C LYS A 14 15.27 -9.52 -1.08
N LYS A 15 14.30 -10.37 -0.75
CA LYS A 15 13.69 -11.31 -1.72
C LYS A 15 12.79 -10.51 -2.66
N GLY A 16 13.27 -10.26 -3.88
CA GLY A 16 12.48 -9.64 -4.94
C GLY A 16 11.31 -10.54 -5.30
N ILE A 17 10.11 -10.16 -4.87
CA ILE A 17 8.86 -10.79 -5.32
C ILE A 17 8.73 -10.46 -6.81
N SER A 18 9.02 -11.43 -7.67
CA SER A 18 8.61 -11.38 -9.07
C SER A 18 7.09 -11.22 -9.07
N LYS A 19 6.60 -10.08 -9.60
CA LYS A 19 5.17 -9.86 -9.75
C LYS A 19 4.67 -10.92 -10.73
N LYS A 20 4.02 -11.97 -10.20
CA LYS A 20 3.21 -12.89 -11.01
C LYS A 20 2.33 -12.02 -11.92
N ALA A 21 2.44 -12.21 -13.24
CA ALA A 21 1.67 -11.46 -14.22
C ALA A 21 0.20 -11.55 -13.81
N LYS A 22 -0.35 -10.43 -13.36
CA LYS A 22 -1.79 -10.32 -13.11
C LYS A 22 -2.42 -10.35 -14.49
N ASP A 23 -3.51 -11.10 -14.65
CA ASP A 23 -4.30 -11.07 -15.88
C ASP A 23 -4.59 -9.61 -16.24
N PRO A 24 -4.36 -9.18 -17.49
CA PRO A 24 -4.53 -7.78 -17.88
C PRO A 24 -5.96 -7.25 -17.66
N ASN A 25 -6.94 -8.16 -17.63
CA ASN A 25 -8.35 -7.85 -17.45
C ASN A 25 -8.81 -7.90 -15.98
N ALA A 26 -7.94 -8.28 -15.04
CA ALA A 26 -8.30 -8.32 -13.64
C ALA A 26 -8.54 -6.90 -13.08
N PRO A 27 -9.63 -6.67 -12.32
CA PRO A 27 -9.94 -5.35 -11.78
C PRO A 27 -8.85 -4.87 -10.82
N LYS A 28 -8.56 -3.57 -10.87
CA LYS A 28 -7.53 -2.96 -10.02
C LYS A 28 -7.98 -3.00 -8.57
N ARG A 29 -7.12 -3.51 -7.68
CA ARG A 29 -7.44 -3.65 -6.25
C ARG A 29 -7.84 -2.32 -5.61
N ALA A 30 -8.83 -2.38 -4.72
CA ALA A 30 -9.25 -1.25 -3.91
C ALA A 30 -8.07 -0.63 -3.14
N MET A 31 -8.03 0.70 -3.10
CA MET A 31 -7.06 1.48 -2.34
C MET A 31 -7.50 1.62 -0.88
N SER A 32 -6.57 1.48 0.05
CA SER A 32 -6.83 1.70 1.48
C SER A 32 -6.84 3.19 1.83
N ALA A 33 -7.40 3.53 3.00
CA ALA A 33 -7.46 4.90 3.52
C ALA A 33 -6.07 5.57 3.56
N PHE A 34 -5.03 4.81 3.92
CA PHE A 34 -3.64 5.28 3.92
C PHE A 34 -3.17 5.70 2.52
N PHE A 35 -3.53 4.96 1.47
CA PHE A 35 -3.14 5.32 0.10
C PHE A 35 -3.85 6.57 -0.40
N PHE A 36 -5.11 6.78 -0.04
CA PHE A 36 -5.81 8.04 -0.32
C PHE A 36 -5.15 9.22 0.39
N TRP A 37 -4.85 9.07 1.68
CA TRP A 37 -4.13 10.07 2.45
C TRP A 37 -2.75 10.37 1.86
N MET A 38 -2.01 9.33 1.46
CA MET A 38 -0.69 9.47 0.87
C MET A 38 -0.74 10.14 -0.50
N GLN A 39 -1.77 9.92 -1.34
CA GLN A 39 -1.89 10.64 -2.60
C GLN A 39 -2.02 12.16 -2.39
N GLU A 40 -2.81 12.58 -1.39
CA GLU A 40 -2.99 13.99 -1.04
C GLU A 40 -1.73 14.60 -0.40
N ASN A 41 -0.97 13.82 0.38
CA ASN A 41 0.19 14.31 1.14
C ASN A 41 1.54 14.00 0.52
N ARG A 42 1.59 13.23 -0.58
CA ARG A 42 2.86 12.83 -1.22
C ARG A 42 3.63 14.04 -1.69
N ASP A 43 2.97 15.05 -2.24
CA ASP A 43 3.66 16.24 -2.73
C ASP A 43 4.21 17.09 -1.57
N ARG A 44 3.55 17.05 -0.41
CA ARG A 44 4.06 17.66 0.83
C ARG A 44 5.29 16.94 1.37
N LEU A 45 5.32 15.62 1.29
CA LEU A 45 6.40 14.78 1.81
C LEU A 45 7.55 14.57 0.82
N LYS A 46 7.29 14.76 -0.49
CA LYS A 46 8.26 14.58 -1.56
C LYS A 46 9.20 15.80 -1.61
N LYS A 47 10.30 15.70 -0.87
CA LYS A 47 11.41 16.65 -0.96
C LYS A 47 12.37 16.27 -2.09
N PRO A 48 12.93 17.23 -2.85
CA PRO A 48 13.93 16.94 -3.87
C PRO A 48 15.14 16.25 -3.22
N GLY A 49 15.55 15.09 -3.75
CA GLY A 49 16.66 14.29 -3.24
C GLY A 49 16.31 13.22 -2.19
N MET A 50 15.04 13.14 -1.73
CA MET A 50 14.63 12.12 -0.77
C MET A 50 14.13 10.85 -1.48
N GLY A 51 14.60 9.68 -1.05
CA GLY A 51 14.18 8.39 -1.60
C GLY A 51 12.73 8.05 -1.23
N VAL A 52 12.05 7.27 -2.08
CA VAL A 52 10.66 6.81 -1.84
C VAL A 52 10.52 6.08 -0.50
N ALA A 53 11.58 5.38 -0.07
CA ALA A 53 11.62 4.68 1.21
C ALA A 53 11.54 5.64 2.41
N ASP A 54 12.22 6.78 2.37
CA ASP A 54 12.24 7.74 3.47
C ASP A 54 10.93 8.54 3.53
N VAL A 55 10.37 8.85 2.36
CA VAL A 55 9.00 9.39 2.25
C VAL A 55 7.98 8.43 2.87
N ALA A 56 8.08 7.13 2.61
CA ALA A 56 7.18 6.13 3.18
C ALA A 56 7.30 6.01 4.71
N LYS A 57 8.52 6.12 5.27
CA LYS A 57 8.73 6.14 6.72
C LYS A 57 8.10 7.38 7.37
N ALA A 58 8.31 8.56 6.79
CA ALA A 58 7.72 9.81 7.28
C ALA A 58 6.18 9.77 7.19
N ALA A 59 5.65 9.28 6.07
CA ALA A 59 4.22 9.06 5.85
C ALA A 59 3.59 8.15 6.91
N GLY A 60 4.23 7.02 7.23
CA GLY A 60 3.75 6.10 8.27
C GLY A 60 3.70 6.73 9.65
N ALA A 61 4.72 7.53 10.01
CA ALA A 61 4.76 8.23 11.29
C ALA A 61 3.67 9.30 11.42
N GLU A 62 3.38 10.06 10.36
CA GLU A 62 2.27 11.02 10.35
C GLU A 62 0.90 10.32 10.40
N TRP A 63 0.74 9.24 9.65
CA TRP A 63 -0.50 8.45 9.66
C TRP A 63 -0.83 7.84 11.02
N ALA A 64 0.19 7.42 11.78
CA ALA A 64 0.01 6.91 13.13
C ALA A 64 -0.44 8.01 14.11
N LYS A 65 -0.02 9.27 13.88
CA LYS A 65 -0.38 10.43 14.72
C LYS A 65 -1.75 11.01 14.43
N LEU A 66 -2.28 10.79 13.23
CA LEU A 66 -3.64 11.21 12.86
C LEU A 66 -4.66 10.43 13.68
N SER A 67 -5.49 11.14 14.45
CA SER A 67 -6.61 10.56 15.20
C SER A 67 -7.88 10.45 14.35
N ASP A 68 -8.17 11.47 13.54
CA ASP A 68 -9.29 11.46 12.61
C ASP A 68 -8.85 10.89 11.26
N LYS A 69 -9.30 9.66 10.97
CA LYS A 69 -9.07 8.96 9.70
C LYS A 69 -10.36 8.77 8.90
N SER A 70 -11.50 9.20 9.46
CA SER A 70 -12.83 8.88 8.95
C SER A 70 -13.06 9.42 7.54
N LYS A 71 -12.46 10.58 7.20
CA LYS A 71 -12.49 11.13 5.84
C LYS A 71 -11.92 10.14 4.81
N TRP A 72 -10.77 9.52 5.10
CA TRP A 72 -10.11 8.61 4.17
C TRP A 72 -10.67 7.19 4.24
N GLU A 73 -11.20 6.78 5.40
CA GLU A 73 -11.94 5.52 5.54
C GLU A 73 -13.21 5.50 4.68
N LYS A 74 -13.99 6.58 4.66
CA LYS A 74 -15.15 6.71 3.77
C LYS A 74 -14.77 6.57 2.30
N LYS A 75 -13.68 7.24 1.87
CA LYS A 75 -13.14 7.11 0.50
C LYS A 75 -12.70 5.68 0.19
N ALA A 76 -12.04 5.01 1.15
CA ALA A 76 -11.61 3.63 1.00
C ALA A 76 -12.80 2.65 0.91
N GLU A 77 -13.86 2.90 1.65
CA GLU A 77 -15.07 2.09 1.61
C GLU A 77 -15.80 2.25 0.27
N GLU A 78 -15.88 3.47 -0.27
CA GLU A 78 -16.43 3.74 -1.60
C GLU A 78 -15.63 3.03 -2.69
N ASP A 79 -14.29 3.10 -2.63
CA ASP A 79 -13.42 2.42 -3.58
C ASP A 79 -13.49 0.89 -3.46
N LYS A 80 -13.69 0.37 -2.24
CA LYS A 80 -13.95 -1.05 -1.99
C LYS A 80 -15.25 -1.48 -2.68
N LYS A 81 -16.33 -0.71 -2.55
CA LYS A 81 -17.61 -0.99 -3.23
C LYS A 81 -17.45 -0.97 -4.75
N ARG A 82 -16.67 -0.03 -5.29
CA ARG A 82 -16.32 -0.01 -6.73
C ARG A 82 -15.61 -1.30 -7.15
N TYR A 83 -14.56 -1.68 -6.43
CA TYR A 83 -13.79 -2.89 -6.72
C TYR A 83 -14.63 -4.17 -6.60
N GLU A 84 -15.56 -4.24 -5.65
CA GLU A 84 -16.49 -5.37 -5.51
C GLU A 84 -17.41 -5.50 -6.73
N ARG A 85 -17.95 -4.38 -7.24
CA ARG A 85 -18.74 -4.39 -8.48
C ARG A 85 -17.93 -4.85 -9.68
N ASP A 86 -16.72 -4.31 -9.85
CA ASP A 86 -15.83 -4.67 -10.97
C ASP A 86 -15.39 -6.14 -10.87
N LEU A 87 -15.19 -6.67 -9.66
CA LEU A 87 -14.89 -8.09 -9.41
C LEU A 87 -16.03 -9.02 -9.80
N VAL A 88 -17.27 -8.64 -9.48
CA VAL A 88 -18.44 -9.44 -9.85
C VAL A 88 -18.54 -9.53 -11.37
N ALA A 89 -18.47 -8.38 -12.06
CA ALA A 89 -18.48 -8.33 -13.52
C ALA A 89 -17.33 -9.13 -14.16
N TYR A 90 -16.12 -9.03 -13.59
CA TYR A 90 -14.97 -9.80 -14.06
C TYR A 90 -15.16 -11.31 -13.86
N LYS A 91 -15.69 -11.72 -12.70
CA LYS A 91 -15.94 -13.14 -12.39
C LYS A 91 -17.06 -13.73 -13.25
N GLU A 92 -18.08 -12.94 -13.56
CA GLU A 92 -19.14 -13.33 -14.49
C GLU A 92 -18.60 -13.43 -15.92
N GLY A 93 -17.81 -12.45 -16.38
CA GLY A 93 -17.14 -12.51 -17.69
C GLY A 93 -16.22 -13.72 -17.84
N LEU A 94 -15.49 -14.09 -16.79
CA LEU A 94 -14.65 -15.29 -16.77
C LEU A 94 -15.46 -16.58 -16.94
N LYS A 95 -16.64 -16.69 -16.29
CA LYS A 95 -17.49 -17.90 -16.37
C LYS A 95 -18.16 -18.09 -17.73
N ASN A 96 -18.30 -17.03 -18.52
CA ASN A 96 -18.93 -17.08 -19.85
C ASN A 96 -17.92 -17.35 -20.98
N ALA A 97 -16.63 -17.50 -20.65
CA ALA A 97 -15.55 -17.73 -21.60
C ALA A 97 -15.04 -19.18 -21.62
N ASP A 98 -15.67 -20.07 -20.86
CA ASP A 98 -15.51 -21.55 -20.91
C ASP A 98 -16.60 -22.17 -21.81
#